data_AF-A0A212DX89-F1
#
_entry.id   AF-A0A212DX89-F1
#
_cell.length_a   1.000
_cell.length_b   1.000
_cell.length_c   1.000
_cell.angle_alpha   90.00
_cell.angle_beta   90.00
_cell.angle_gamma   90.00
#
_symmetry.space_group_name_H-M   'P 1'
#
loop_
_entity.id
_entity.type
_entity.pdbx_description
1 polymer ?
#
loop_
_entity_poly.entity_id
_entity_poly.type
_entity_poly.pdbx_seq_one_letter_code
_entity_poly.pdbx_strand_id
1 'polypeptide(L)'
;MKKYLFYFIIVIFGVGLYPLFSAEASQEFYVNSEYEPTGNTLEEAVNLTSSTRAQFFVEKDYYDKLSEKDKDIFLTKTAELGVVFDSEIYFKIKSLFGDEWMPGIDNDSRITVYITDMKSEINGYFREIDEYDYFKYSNSNQREMVYINAKYVIRDTASAILAHEFQHLIMFNQKKRLRVLDEEEWLNEAMSEYAITFSGQDKSDYLKNAVKNFLAVPTDALGIWEETANDRASVSLFIHYLAEQYGENVIRDILQASFVGEKAINYALQKNGFDKNFSDVFRDWTIALFLNSSLPFSNAQPVQPGCTGSTCATRLHIYKFQHPDLRYSSFHIVPQLTYSVSETGINAGFAVRDLAPEWHRFLPSKYDQENPRVLRIDFSSRNDYYFRIPVVITYLSGKIDILETKIKNGKGFVEIPDFNVNVSSVVIIPASHTKLSDFSQRDPLWTFSYSVSLVRLVQPGRAIGATWLHQNGDLIRIENRPEVYIVKNTYRRHLQDSKFFNFYGHLKWENVKIVLEDIIKNYKESKLIKKAGDYKVYEVIGFRQFRWLDMTVEEFEESGRKWEAVYEVNNAEWSWYQEI
;
A
#
# COMPACT_ATOMS: atom_id res chain seq x y z
N MET A 1 86.97 -50.17 -45.98
CA MET A 1 86.29 -50.40 -44.70
C MET A 1 86.94 -49.54 -43.63
N LYS A 2 86.25 -48.51 -43.13
CA LYS A 2 86.59 -47.86 -41.86
C LYS A 2 85.39 -47.04 -41.37
N LYS A 3 84.92 -47.40 -40.18
CA LYS A 3 83.85 -46.77 -39.39
C LYS A 3 84.31 -45.39 -38.91
N TYR A 4 83.39 -44.43 -38.83
CA TYR A 4 83.58 -43.24 -38.00
C TYR A 4 82.40 -43.09 -37.04
N LEU A 5 82.80 -42.90 -35.78
CA LEU A 5 82.02 -42.82 -34.55
C LEU A 5 81.55 -41.36 -34.39
N PHE A 6 80.24 -41.14 -34.20
CA PHE A 6 79.69 -39.80 -33.92
C PHE A 6 79.68 -39.57 -32.39
N TYR A 7 80.31 -38.49 -31.93
CA TYR A 7 80.16 -37.98 -30.57
C TYR A 7 79.02 -36.95 -30.52
N PHE A 8 78.09 -37.16 -29.59
CA PHE A 8 77.00 -36.25 -29.26
C PHE A 8 77.50 -35.19 -28.26
N ILE A 9 77.30 -33.90 -28.56
CA ILE A 9 77.41 -32.81 -27.57
C ILE A 9 75.99 -32.32 -27.31
N ILE A 10 75.52 -32.49 -26.07
CA ILE A 10 74.26 -31.95 -25.58
C ILE A 10 74.56 -30.56 -25.01
N VAL A 11 73.96 -29.52 -25.61
CA VAL A 11 73.91 -28.16 -25.04
C VAL A 11 72.52 -27.98 -24.44
N ILE A 12 72.44 -27.86 -23.12
CA ILE A 12 71.22 -27.53 -22.39
C ILE A 12 71.11 -26.01 -22.33
N PHE A 13 70.15 -25.44 -23.06
CA PHE A 13 69.71 -24.05 -22.85
C PHE A 13 68.64 -24.04 -21.76
N GLY A 14 68.96 -23.47 -20.60
CA GLY A 14 67.98 -23.14 -19.57
C GLY A 14 67.14 -21.95 -20.03
N VAL A 15 65.89 -22.20 -20.42
CA VAL A 15 64.89 -21.15 -20.64
C VAL A 15 64.21 -20.87 -19.30
N GLY A 16 64.56 -19.74 -18.69
CA GLY A 16 63.80 -19.20 -17.57
C GLY A 16 62.42 -18.74 -18.06
N LEU A 17 61.38 -19.43 -17.60
CA LEU A 17 59.99 -18.97 -17.71
C LEU A 17 59.80 -17.82 -16.70
N TYR A 18 59.89 -16.59 -17.17
CA TYR A 18 59.31 -15.46 -16.46
C TYR A 18 57.83 -15.38 -16.85
N PRO A 19 56.88 -15.30 -15.89
CA PRO A 19 55.51 -14.97 -16.23
C PRO A 19 55.51 -13.55 -16.81
N LEU A 20 55.16 -13.43 -18.09
CA LEU A 20 54.76 -12.17 -18.69
C LEU A 20 53.45 -11.75 -18.01
N PHE A 21 53.55 -10.88 -17.01
CA PHE A 21 52.43 -10.02 -16.63
C PHE A 21 52.20 -9.06 -17.80
N SER A 22 51.25 -9.40 -18.67
CA SER A 22 50.60 -8.38 -19.51
C SER A 22 49.86 -7.46 -18.55
N ALA A 23 50.31 -6.20 -18.44
CA ALA A 23 49.46 -5.18 -17.84
C ALA A 23 48.15 -5.15 -18.65
N GLU A 24 47.02 -5.47 -18.02
CA GLU A 24 45.72 -5.20 -18.63
C GLU A 24 45.67 -3.70 -18.96
N ALA A 25 45.27 -3.36 -20.18
CA ALA A 25 45.04 -1.97 -20.53
C ALA A 25 43.98 -1.40 -19.57
N SER A 26 44.24 -0.23 -18.97
CA SER A 26 43.23 0.46 -18.16
C SER A 26 41.98 0.67 -19.02
N GLN A 27 40.83 0.30 -18.48
CA GLN A 27 39.54 0.57 -19.11
C GLN A 27 39.01 1.89 -18.57
N GLU A 28 38.35 2.69 -19.40
CA GLU A 28 37.71 3.92 -18.94
C GLU A 28 36.18 3.73 -18.83
N PHE A 29 35.56 4.33 -17.82
CA PHE A 29 34.11 4.41 -17.68
C PHE A 29 33.66 5.87 -17.60
N TYR A 30 32.65 6.22 -18.39
CA TYR A 30 31.89 7.44 -18.17
C TYR A 30 31.10 7.32 -16.87
N VAL A 31 30.99 8.41 -16.12
CA VAL A 31 30.34 8.50 -14.80
C VAL A 31 29.43 9.74 -14.73
N ASN A 32 28.53 9.78 -13.74
CA ASN A 32 27.73 10.98 -13.48
C ASN A 32 28.51 11.98 -12.60
N SER A 33 28.96 13.08 -13.19
CA SER A 33 29.72 14.12 -12.49
C SER A 33 29.01 14.75 -11.29
N GLU A 34 27.68 14.66 -11.21
CA GLU A 34 26.93 15.16 -10.06
C GLU A 34 27.09 14.27 -8.82
N TYR A 35 27.46 13.00 -9.00
CA TYR A 35 27.67 12.04 -7.91
C TYR A 35 29.15 11.89 -7.53
N GLU A 36 30.06 12.32 -8.41
CA GLU A 36 31.51 12.29 -8.15
C GLU A 36 31.96 13.46 -7.24
N PRO A 37 32.82 13.23 -6.23
CA PRO A 37 33.38 14.27 -5.38
C PRO A 37 34.19 15.32 -6.16
N THR A 38 34.83 14.89 -7.26
CA THR A 38 35.70 15.71 -8.12
C THR A 38 34.98 16.31 -9.32
N GLY A 39 33.73 15.89 -9.60
CA GLY A 39 33.00 16.29 -10.79
C GLY A 39 33.51 15.67 -12.10
N ASN A 40 34.26 14.56 -12.01
CA ASN A 40 34.74 13.83 -13.18
C ASN A 40 33.58 13.31 -14.03
N THR A 41 33.82 13.16 -15.33
CA THR A 41 32.85 12.57 -16.28
C THR A 41 33.35 11.27 -16.92
N LEU A 42 34.63 10.95 -16.72
CA LEU A 42 35.34 9.81 -17.26
C LEU A 42 36.43 9.41 -16.26
N GLU A 43 36.56 8.12 -15.97
CA GLU A 43 37.49 7.60 -14.97
C GLU A 43 38.20 6.35 -15.47
N GLU A 44 39.48 6.21 -15.12
CA GLU A 44 40.20 4.95 -15.31
C GLU A 44 39.73 3.91 -14.29
N ALA A 45 39.59 2.67 -14.74
CA ALA A 45 39.12 1.55 -13.95
C ALA A 45 40.05 0.36 -14.01
N VAL A 46 40.07 -0.39 -12.91
CA VAL A 46 40.80 -1.64 -12.74
C VAL A 46 39.80 -2.79 -12.65
N ASN A 47 40.03 -3.86 -13.42
CA ASN A 47 39.27 -5.11 -13.26
C ASN A 47 39.69 -5.78 -11.94
N LEU A 48 38.73 -6.07 -11.07
CA LEU A 48 38.99 -6.73 -9.79
C LEU A 48 38.77 -8.23 -9.86
N THR A 49 37.55 -8.63 -10.22
CA THR A 49 37.12 -10.02 -10.21
C THR A 49 35.87 -10.20 -11.05
N SER A 50 35.47 -11.45 -11.28
CA SER A 50 34.20 -11.79 -11.91
C SER A 50 33.52 -12.95 -11.20
N SER A 51 32.19 -12.95 -11.25
CA SER A 51 31.34 -14.08 -10.89
C SER A 51 30.71 -14.67 -12.16
N THR A 52 29.78 -15.59 -12.00
CA THR A 52 29.03 -16.19 -13.11
C THR A 52 28.17 -15.14 -13.84
N ARG A 53 27.61 -14.18 -13.11
CA ARG A 53 26.65 -13.18 -13.63
C ARG A 53 27.15 -11.74 -13.60
N ALA A 54 28.31 -11.46 -13.00
CA ALA A 54 28.82 -10.11 -12.90
C ALA A 54 30.33 -10.01 -13.16
N GLN A 55 30.77 -8.86 -13.68
CA GLN A 55 32.15 -8.41 -13.67
C GLN A 55 32.29 -7.20 -12.77
N PHE A 56 33.33 -7.16 -11.95
CA PHE A 56 33.55 -6.09 -10.98
C PHE A 56 34.76 -5.27 -11.38
N PHE A 57 34.54 -3.96 -11.52
CA PHE A 57 35.57 -2.97 -11.77
C PHE A 57 35.60 -1.96 -10.64
N VAL A 58 36.75 -1.32 -10.42
CA VAL A 58 36.89 -0.25 -9.43
C VAL A 58 37.58 0.96 -10.04
N GLU A 59 37.19 2.16 -9.62
CA GLU A 59 37.90 3.40 -9.91
C GLU A 59 39.37 3.26 -9.48
N LYS A 60 40.28 3.49 -10.43
CA LYS A 60 41.71 3.29 -10.23
C LYS A 60 42.29 4.22 -9.16
N ASP A 61 41.91 5.50 -9.19
CA ASP A 61 42.40 6.50 -8.26
C ASP A 61 41.96 6.23 -6.82
N TYR A 62 40.74 5.71 -6.62
CA TYR A 62 40.31 5.21 -5.32
C TYR A 62 41.12 3.98 -4.89
N TYR A 63 41.25 2.99 -5.76
CA TYR A 63 41.90 1.71 -5.44
C TYR A 63 43.39 1.88 -5.13
N ASP A 64 44.09 2.77 -5.83
CA ASP A 64 45.51 3.05 -5.62
C ASP A 64 45.80 3.76 -4.28
N LYS A 65 44.81 4.45 -3.70
CA LYS A 65 44.92 5.05 -2.36
C LYS A 65 44.82 4.03 -1.23
N LEU A 66 44.29 2.83 -1.48
CA LEU A 66 44.17 1.78 -0.48
C LEU A 66 45.54 1.20 -0.12
N SER A 67 45.72 0.84 1.16
CA SER A 67 46.90 0.06 1.56
C SER A 67 46.83 -1.35 0.97
N GLU A 68 47.96 -2.04 0.81
CA GLU A 68 47.99 -3.41 0.29
C GLU A 68 47.10 -4.37 1.10
N LYS A 69 47.01 -4.16 2.42
CA LYS A 69 46.10 -4.90 3.29
C LYS A 69 44.63 -4.58 2.97
N ASP A 70 44.30 -3.32 2.75
CA ASP A 70 42.92 -2.92 2.45
C ASP A 70 42.50 -3.35 1.05
N LYS A 71 43.42 -3.40 0.08
CA LYS A 71 43.18 -3.98 -1.25
C LYS A 71 42.80 -5.46 -1.17
N ASP A 72 43.48 -6.24 -0.35
CA ASP A 72 43.17 -7.67 -0.13
C ASP A 72 41.78 -7.86 0.49
N ILE A 73 41.43 -7.04 1.49
CA ILE A 73 40.09 -7.03 2.09
C ILE A 73 39.04 -6.62 1.05
N PHE A 74 39.31 -5.57 0.27
CA PHE A 74 38.39 -5.05 -0.73
C PHE A 74 38.11 -6.08 -1.83
N LEU A 75 39.15 -6.73 -2.34
CA LEU A 75 39.03 -7.80 -3.34
C LEU A 75 38.23 -8.98 -2.80
N THR A 76 38.52 -9.41 -1.56
CA THR A 76 37.78 -10.49 -0.90
C THR A 76 36.30 -10.15 -0.76
N LYS A 77 35.98 -8.94 -0.27
CA LYS A 77 34.59 -8.48 -0.09
C LYS A 77 33.85 -8.33 -1.42
N THR A 78 34.55 -7.88 -2.46
CA THR A 78 33.98 -7.80 -3.82
C THR A 78 33.68 -9.18 -4.39
N ALA A 79 34.57 -10.16 -4.17
CA ALA A 79 34.33 -11.55 -4.59
C ALA A 79 33.14 -12.19 -3.83
N GLU A 80 33.04 -11.94 -2.52
CA GLU A 80 31.88 -12.35 -1.70
C GLU A 80 30.57 -11.73 -2.23
N LEU A 81 30.58 -10.43 -2.59
CA LEU A 81 29.44 -9.75 -3.19
C LEU A 81 29.03 -10.40 -4.51
N GLY A 82 29.99 -10.81 -5.35
CA GLY A 82 29.71 -11.57 -6.58
C GLY A 82 29.03 -12.91 -6.33
N VAL A 83 29.42 -13.63 -5.27
CA VAL A 83 28.77 -14.89 -4.87
C VAL A 83 27.34 -14.64 -4.41
N VAL A 84 27.10 -13.61 -3.59
CA VAL A 84 25.76 -13.22 -3.14
C VAL A 84 24.90 -12.79 -4.33
N PHE A 85 25.48 -12.05 -5.28
CA PHE A 85 24.77 -11.63 -6.49
C PHE A 85 24.27 -12.83 -7.28
N ASP A 86 25.16 -13.78 -7.59
CA ASP A 86 24.82 -14.97 -8.37
C ASP A 86 23.77 -15.86 -7.68
N SER A 87 23.92 -16.08 -6.36
CA SER A 87 23.19 -17.12 -5.62
C SER A 87 21.93 -16.63 -4.91
N GLU A 88 21.89 -15.37 -4.46
CA GLU A 88 20.78 -14.84 -3.66
C GLU A 88 19.99 -13.73 -4.39
N ILE A 89 20.65 -12.89 -5.19
CA ILE A 89 20.02 -11.68 -5.77
C ILE A 89 19.50 -11.96 -7.19
N TYR A 90 20.38 -12.35 -8.10
CA TYR A 90 20.11 -12.35 -9.55
C TYR A 90 18.85 -13.12 -9.92
N PHE A 91 18.75 -14.40 -9.52
CA PHE A 91 17.58 -15.22 -9.87
C PHE A 91 16.32 -14.81 -9.12
N LYS A 92 16.42 -14.35 -7.86
CA LYS A 92 15.24 -13.90 -7.11
C LYS A 92 14.66 -12.68 -7.77
N ILE A 93 15.43 -11.59 -7.91
CA ILE A 93 14.94 -10.33 -8.50
C ILE A 93 14.35 -10.60 -9.89
N LYS A 94 15.04 -11.36 -10.75
CA LYS A 94 14.50 -11.74 -12.05
C LYS A 94 13.18 -12.51 -11.99
N SER A 95 13.02 -13.41 -11.01
CA SER A 95 11.80 -14.19 -10.85
C SER A 95 10.55 -13.33 -10.55
N LEU A 96 10.72 -12.13 -10.00
CA LEU A 96 9.64 -11.20 -9.71
C LEU A 96 9.51 -10.12 -10.77
N PHE A 97 10.62 -9.50 -11.16
CA PHE A 97 10.61 -8.31 -12.00
C PHE A 97 10.79 -8.62 -13.50
N GLY A 98 11.31 -9.80 -13.84
CA GLY A 98 11.60 -10.19 -15.22
C GLY A 98 13.08 -10.05 -15.56
N ASP A 99 13.40 -10.15 -16.84
CA ASP A 99 14.80 -10.14 -17.31
C ASP A 99 15.34 -8.73 -17.49
N GLU A 100 16.64 -8.57 -17.25
CA GLU A 100 17.51 -7.53 -17.82
C GLU A 100 17.72 -7.75 -19.33
N TRP A 101 18.34 -6.79 -20.02
CA TRP A 101 18.72 -7.02 -21.41
C TRP A 101 19.91 -7.98 -21.48
N MET A 102 19.66 -9.23 -21.88
CA MET A 102 20.71 -10.25 -22.02
C MET A 102 20.71 -10.83 -23.45
N PRO A 103 21.88 -10.95 -24.12
CA PRO A 103 23.24 -10.63 -23.67
C PRO A 103 23.59 -9.14 -23.75
N GLY A 104 22.59 -8.25 -23.83
CA GLY A 104 22.84 -6.82 -23.73
C GLY A 104 23.35 -6.16 -25.00
N ILE A 105 23.77 -4.90 -24.85
CA ILE A 105 24.31 -4.08 -25.93
C ILE A 105 25.79 -4.39 -26.24
N ASP A 106 26.58 -4.80 -25.25
CA ASP A 106 27.98 -5.23 -25.44
C ASP A 106 28.12 -6.73 -25.79
N ASN A 107 27.00 -7.46 -25.82
CA ASN A 107 26.94 -8.89 -26.07
C ASN A 107 27.70 -9.73 -25.02
N ASP A 108 27.90 -9.21 -23.80
CA ASP A 108 28.33 -9.97 -22.62
C ASP A 108 27.11 -10.33 -21.75
N SER A 109 26.99 -11.61 -21.40
CA SER A 109 25.90 -12.08 -20.52
C SER A 109 26.09 -11.72 -19.04
N ARG A 110 27.19 -11.05 -18.68
CA ARG A 110 27.50 -10.61 -17.32
C ARG A 110 27.24 -9.12 -17.19
N ILE A 111 26.61 -8.75 -16.08
CA ILE A 111 26.38 -7.35 -15.72
C ILE A 111 27.69 -6.74 -15.22
N THR A 112 27.97 -5.51 -15.61
CA THR A 112 29.13 -4.77 -15.10
C THR A 112 28.76 -4.07 -13.79
N VAL A 113 29.48 -4.34 -12.72
CA VAL A 113 29.36 -3.63 -11.44
C VAL A 113 30.59 -2.73 -11.30
N TYR A 114 30.40 -1.43 -11.44
CA TYR A 114 31.48 -0.45 -11.29
C TYR A 114 31.44 0.16 -9.89
N ILE A 115 32.57 0.03 -9.18
CA ILE A 115 32.74 0.50 -7.82
C ILE A 115 33.56 1.79 -7.85
N THR A 116 32.98 2.92 -7.48
CA THR A 116 33.65 4.23 -7.56
C THR A 116 33.42 5.08 -6.31
N ASP A 117 34.33 6.01 -6.01
CA ASP A 117 34.21 6.92 -4.88
C ASP A 117 33.17 8.00 -5.15
N MET A 118 31.99 7.87 -4.54
CA MET A 118 30.91 8.86 -4.73
C MET A 118 30.73 9.74 -3.48
N LYS A 119 30.06 10.88 -3.66
CA LYS A 119 29.60 11.73 -2.55
C LYS A 119 28.88 10.91 -1.47
N SER A 120 28.96 11.40 -0.23
CA SER A 120 28.56 10.66 0.97
C SER A 120 27.06 10.32 1.06
N GLU A 121 26.24 11.01 0.32
CA GLU A 121 24.78 10.86 0.25
C GLU A 121 24.36 9.86 -0.84
N ILE A 122 25.25 9.50 -1.77
CA ILE A 122 24.98 8.58 -2.87
C ILE A 122 25.41 7.17 -2.49
N ASN A 123 24.50 6.21 -2.62
CA ASN A 123 24.76 4.80 -2.30
C ASN A 123 25.21 3.99 -3.52
N GLY A 124 24.51 4.21 -4.62
CA GLY A 124 24.71 3.62 -5.91
C GLY A 124 23.82 4.36 -6.89
N TYR A 125 23.94 4.02 -8.16
CA TYR A 125 23.02 4.50 -9.20
C TYR A 125 23.04 3.57 -10.41
N PHE A 126 21.99 3.67 -11.21
CA PHE A 126 21.90 3.13 -12.56
C PHE A 126 21.84 4.27 -13.56
N ARG A 127 22.58 4.15 -14.67
CA ARG A 127 22.62 5.20 -15.70
C ARG A 127 22.07 4.67 -17.02
N GLU A 128 20.82 5.02 -17.33
CA GLU A 128 20.13 4.55 -18.55
C GLU A 128 20.89 4.81 -19.84
N ILE A 129 21.70 5.88 -19.91
CA ILE A 129 22.44 6.21 -21.13
C ILE A 129 23.44 5.12 -21.52
N ASP A 130 23.91 4.32 -20.55
CA ASP A 130 24.87 3.24 -20.77
C ASP A 130 24.26 2.06 -21.52
N GLU A 131 22.94 1.97 -21.62
CA GLU A 131 22.19 0.96 -22.39
C GLU A 131 22.01 1.34 -23.87
N TYR A 132 22.64 2.41 -24.34
CA TYR A 132 22.46 2.91 -25.69
C TYR A 132 23.78 3.01 -26.43
N ASP A 133 23.72 2.88 -27.75
CA ASP A 133 24.88 3.00 -28.63
C ASP A 133 25.53 4.40 -28.54
N TYR A 134 26.86 4.45 -28.64
CA TYR A 134 27.63 5.69 -28.57
C TYR A 134 27.22 6.74 -29.62
N PHE A 135 26.67 6.31 -30.77
CA PHE A 135 26.12 7.21 -31.78
C PHE A 135 24.87 7.95 -31.30
N LYS A 136 24.13 7.38 -30.33
CA LYS A 136 22.98 8.04 -29.69
C LYS A 136 23.42 8.90 -28.51
N TYR A 137 24.32 8.38 -27.67
CA TYR A 137 24.90 9.10 -26.54
C TYR A 137 26.41 8.89 -26.51
N SER A 138 27.18 9.93 -26.82
CA SER A 138 28.64 9.84 -26.96
C SER A 138 29.38 9.49 -25.66
N ASN A 139 28.71 9.63 -24.51
CA ASN A 139 29.21 9.28 -23.18
C ASN A 139 28.50 8.04 -22.61
N SER A 140 28.03 7.15 -23.47
CA SER A 140 27.54 5.82 -23.08
C SER A 140 28.70 4.86 -22.91
N ASN A 141 28.66 4.07 -21.83
CA ASN A 141 29.55 2.93 -21.64
C ASN A 141 29.15 1.71 -22.48
N GLN A 142 27.96 1.73 -23.10
CA GLN A 142 27.40 0.65 -23.92
C GLN A 142 27.47 -0.68 -23.20
N ARG A 143 26.92 -0.75 -21.98
CA ARG A 143 26.97 -1.92 -21.08
C ARG A 143 25.76 -1.95 -20.18
N GLU A 144 25.29 -3.17 -19.89
CA GLU A 144 24.39 -3.45 -18.79
C GLU A 144 25.15 -3.32 -17.48
N MET A 145 25.08 -2.14 -16.87
CA MET A 145 25.94 -1.79 -15.75
C MET A 145 25.25 -1.03 -14.62
N VAL A 146 25.77 -1.24 -13.41
CA VAL A 146 25.33 -0.56 -12.18
C VAL A 146 26.53 -0.01 -11.43
N TYR A 147 26.30 1.07 -10.68
CA TYR A 147 27.32 1.80 -9.95
C TYR A 147 27.11 1.63 -8.44
N ILE A 148 28.18 1.31 -7.71
CA ILE A 148 28.15 1.18 -6.24
C ILE A 148 29.20 2.10 -5.63
N ASN A 149 28.82 2.88 -4.61
CA ASN A 149 29.78 3.69 -3.87
C ASN A 149 30.78 2.81 -3.12
N ALA A 150 32.07 3.00 -3.40
CA ALA A 150 33.18 2.19 -2.89
C ALA A 150 33.20 2.07 -1.35
N LYS A 151 32.72 3.10 -0.64
CA LYS A 151 32.67 3.08 0.83
C LYS A 151 31.77 1.98 1.42
N TYR A 152 30.86 1.41 0.63
CA TYR A 152 29.91 0.38 1.06
C TYR A 152 30.36 -1.04 0.73
N VAL A 153 31.28 -1.25 -0.20
CA VAL A 153 31.66 -2.59 -0.67
C VAL A 153 32.19 -3.49 0.44
N ILE A 154 32.86 -2.91 1.44
CA ILE A 154 33.36 -3.63 2.62
C ILE A 154 32.31 -3.79 3.74
N ARG A 155 31.07 -3.35 3.53
CA ARG A 155 29.97 -3.35 4.51
C ARG A 155 28.86 -4.30 4.06
N ASP A 156 28.07 -4.77 5.02
CA ASP A 156 26.93 -5.65 4.76
C ASP A 156 25.82 -5.00 3.92
N THR A 157 25.85 -3.67 3.75
CA THR A 157 24.89 -2.91 2.91
C THR A 157 25.15 -3.04 1.42
N ALA A 158 26.32 -3.53 0.98
CA ALA A 158 26.65 -3.60 -0.45
C ALA A 158 25.67 -4.47 -1.25
N SER A 159 25.21 -5.58 -0.67
CA SER A 159 24.27 -6.48 -1.34
C SER A 159 22.87 -5.87 -1.49
N ALA A 160 22.44 -5.04 -0.53
CA ALA A 160 21.20 -4.28 -0.63
C ALA A 160 21.27 -3.24 -1.76
N ILE A 161 22.38 -2.50 -1.85
CA ILE A 161 22.59 -1.52 -2.93
C ILE A 161 22.60 -2.23 -4.29
N LEU A 162 23.35 -3.33 -4.41
CA LEU A 162 23.40 -4.09 -5.67
C LEU A 162 22.02 -4.65 -6.07
N ALA A 163 21.22 -5.12 -5.10
CA ALA A 163 19.85 -5.56 -5.34
C ALA A 163 18.95 -4.41 -5.85
N HIS A 164 19.08 -3.22 -5.26
CA HIS A 164 18.36 -2.00 -5.66
C HIS A 164 18.71 -1.59 -7.09
N GLU A 165 20.01 -1.40 -7.38
CA GLU A 165 20.44 -0.95 -8.71
C GLU A 165 20.17 -1.99 -9.81
N PHE A 166 20.25 -3.29 -9.47
CA PHE A 166 19.89 -4.35 -10.42
C PHE A 166 18.40 -4.33 -10.78
N GLN A 167 17.52 -3.90 -9.87
CA GLN A 167 16.11 -3.71 -10.18
C GLN A 167 15.92 -2.61 -11.24
N HIS A 168 16.62 -1.48 -11.13
CA HIS A 168 16.55 -0.40 -12.13
C HIS A 168 16.96 -0.89 -13.52
N LEU A 169 18.04 -1.68 -13.60
CA LEU A 169 18.49 -2.29 -14.86
C LEU A 169 17.42 -3.21 -15.47
N ILE A 170 16.78 -4.07 -14.66
CA ILE A 170 15.66 -4.90 -15.12
C ILE A 170 14.50 -4.03 -15.58
N MET A 171 14.15 -2.98 -14.83
CA MET A 171 13.04 -2.12 -15.21
C MET A 171 13.29 -1.38 -16.51
N PHE A 172 14.51 -0.89 -16.74
CA PHE A 172 14.87 -0.31 -18.03
C PHE A 172 14.54 -1.27 -19.17
N ASN A 173 14.96 -2.53 -19.07
CA ASN A 173 14.64 -3.52 -20.09
C ASN A 173 13.13 -3.74 -20.21
N GLN A 174 12.46 -4.01 -19.09
CA GLN A 174 11.04 -4.39 -19.08
C GLN A 174 10.12 -3.24 -19.53
N LYS A 175 10.28 -2.03 -18.99
CA LYS A 175 9.42 -0.88 -19.28
C LYS A 175 9.93 -0.06 -20.45
N LYS A 176 11.13 0.51 -20.30
CA LYS A 176 11.65 1.48 -21.27
C LYS A 176 11.93 0.83 -22.62
N ARG A 177 12.68 -0.27 -22.65
CA ARG A 177 13.13 -0.90 -23.89
C ARG A 177 12.03 -1.72 -24.57
N LEU A 178 11.46 -2.70 -23.86
CA LEU A 178 10.49 -3.63 -24.44
C LEU A 178 9.10 -3.03 -24.65
N ARG A 179 8.68 -2.06 -23.81
CA ARG A 179 7.34 -1.48 -23.86
C ARG A 179 7.32 -0.02 -24.29
N VAL A 180 8.47 0.64 -24.42
CA VAL A 180 8.59 2.05 -24.81
C VAL A 180 7.82 2.95 -23.84
N LEU A 181 7.94 2.67 -22.54
CA LEU A 181 7.29 3.40 -21.45
C LEU A 181 8.31 3.82 -20.39
N ASP A 182 8.20 5.07 -19.98
CA ASP A 182 8.88 5.63 -18.81
C ASP A 182 8.00 5.46 -17.58
N GLU A 183 8.45 4.66 -16.60
CA GLU A 183 7.73 4.51 -15.34
C GLU A 183 7.84 5.80 -14.50
N GLU A 184 6.84 6.07 -13.68
CA GLU A 184 6.91 7.20 -12.74
C GLU A 184 7.99 6.95 -11.68
N GLU A 185 8.79 7.96 -11.38
CA GLU A 185 10.00 7.85 -10.56
C GLU A 185 9.74 7.28 -9.15
N TRP A 186 8.67 7.72 -8.48
CA TRP A 186 8.28 7.18 -7.18
C TRP A 186 7.99 5.68 -7.23
N LEU A 187 7.36 5.18 -8.30
CA LEU A 187 7.01 3.78 -8.46
C LEU A 187 8.21 2.96 -8.90
N ASN A 188 9.12 3.57 -9.67
CA ASN A 188 10.42 2.99 -9.99
C ASN A 188 11.19 2.65 -8.71
N GLU A 189 11.37 3.66 -7.87
CA GLU A 189 12.10 3.56 -6.62
C GLU A 189 11.38 2.64 -5.62
N ALA A 190 10.05 2.67 -5.57
CA ALA A 190 9.26 1.70 -4.79
C ALA A 190 9.64 0.25 -5.15
N MET A 191 9.77 -0.07 -6.43
CA MET A 191 10.13 -1.42 -6.86
C MET A 191 11.57 -1.79 -6.46
N SER A 192 12.52 -0.86 -6.60
CA SER A 192 13.90 -1.05 -6.17
C SER A 192 14.03 -1.22 -4.65
N GLU A 193 13.26 -0.47 -3.87
CA GLU A 193 13.16 -0.60 -2.40
C GLU A 193 12.64 -1.99 -2.00
N TYR A 194 11.62 -2.50 -2.70
CA TYR A 194 11.10 -3.85 -2.44
C TYR A 194 12.07 -4.96 -2.84
N ALA A 195 12.87 -4.75 -3.89
CA ALA A 195 13.82 -5.74 -4.38
C ALA A 195 14.85 -6.17 -3.31
N ILE A 196 15.20 -5.27 -2.40
CA ILE A 196 16.10 -5.53 -1.27
C ILE A 196 15.50 -6.59 -0.35
N THR A 197 14.29 -6.34 0.16
CA THR A 197 13.59 -7.28 1.06
C THR A 197 13.24 -8.58 0.35
N PHE A 198 12.77 -8.51 -0.89
CA PHE A 198 12.39 -9.69 -1.66
C PHE A 198 13.60 -10.61 -1.94
N SER A 199 14.78 -10.04 -2.19
CA SER A 199 16.02 -10.82 -2.33
C SER A 199 16.62 -11.28 -0.99
N GLY A 200 16.08 -10.80 0.14
CA GLY A 200 16.55 -11.09 1.50
C GLY A 200 17.82 -10.35 1.87
N GLN A 201 18.07 -9.19 1.27
CA GLN A 201 19.25 -8.34 1.53
C GLN A 201 18.95 -7.22 2.54
N ASP A 202 17.80 -7.27 3.20
CA ASP A 202 17.41 -6.43 4.32
C ASP A 202 18.04 -6.88 5.66
N LYS A 203 19.13 -7.65 5.63
CA LYS A 203 19.86 -8.22 6.80
C LYS A 203 20.42 -7.18 7.79
N SER A 204 20.25 -5.88 7.50
CA SER A 204 20.69 -4.74 8.31
C SER A 204 19.50 -4.00 8.94
N ASP A 205 19.71 -2.87 9.60
CA ASP A 205 18.62 -1.99 10.07
C ASP A 205 17.91 -1.25 8.91
N TYR A 206 17.88 -1.82 7.70
CA TYR A 206 17.37 -1.18 6.48
C TYR A 206 15.91 -0.73 6.63
N LEU A 207 14.99 -1.67 6.83
CA LEU A 207 13.57 -1.35 7.02
C LEU A 207 13.33 -0.54 8.30
N LYS A 208 14.14 -0.73 9.34
CA LYS A 208 14.05 0.07 10.56
C LYS A 208 14.45 1.53 10.32
N ASN A 209 15.44 1.78 9.46
CA ASN A 209 15.83 3.12 9.05
C ASN A 209 14.76 3.75 8.15
N ALA A 210 14.16 2.99 7.23
CA ALA A 210 13.00 3.46 6.46
C ALA A 210 11.87 3.88 7.40
N VAL A 211 11.49 3.04 8.37
CA VAL A 211 10.50 3.38 9.41
C VAL A 211 10.89 4.65 10.17
N LYS A 212 12.14 4.80 10.58
CA LYS A 212 12.63 5.98 11.30
C LYS A 212 12.49 7.25 10.46
N ASN A 213 12.87 7.21 9.19
CA ASN A 213 12.78 8.35 8.28
C ASN A 213 11.32 8.70 8.00
N PHE A 214 10.48 7.71 7.73
CA PHE A 214 9.04 7.90 7.53
C PHE A 214 8.39 8.57 8.76
N LEU A 215 8.69 8.12 9.97
CA LEU A 215 8.13 8.72 11.20
C LEU A 215 8.62 10.15 11.46
N ALA A 216 9.73 10.57 10.86
CA ALA A 216 10.20 11.95 10.96
C ALA A 216 9.31 12.92 10.15
N VAL A 217 8.81 12.46 8.98
CA VAL A 217 7.92 13.23 8.11
C VAL A 217 6.82 12.32 7.54
N PRO A 218 5.86 11.85 8.36
CA PRO A 218 4.85 10.88 7.93
C PRO A 218 3.81 11.44 6.95
N THR A 219 3.79 12.78 6.79
CA THR A 219 2.93 13.52 5.87
C THR A 219 3.61 13.77 4.51
N ASP A 220 4.78 13.18 4.30
CA ASP A 220 5.48 13.23 3.03
C ASP A 220 4.63 12.62 1.90
N ALA A 221 4.72 13.20 0.70
CA ALA A 221 3.87 12.85 -0.41
C ALA A 221 4.37 11.57 -1.08
N LEU A 222 3.51 10.55 -1.22
CA LEU A 222 3.94 9.27 -1.79
C LEU A 222 4.46 9.38 -3.23
N GLY A 223 3.88 10.27 -4.04
CA GLY A 223 4.14 10.36 -5.48
C GLY A 223 5.19 11.39 -5.89
N ILE A 224 5.51 12.37 -5.03
CA ILE A 224 6.42 13.47 -5.36
C ILE A 224 7.83 13.05 -5.00
N TRP A 225 8.73 13.12 -5.98
CA TRP A 225 10.10 12.65 -5.83
C TRP A 225 11.07 13.84 -5.79
N GLU A 226 11.73 14.03 -4.66
CA GLU A 226 12.80 15.01 -4.42
C GLU A 226 14.11 14.30 -4.03
N GLU A 227 14.19 12.98 -4.27
CA GLU A 227 15.31 12.09 -3.94
C GLU A 227 15.70 12.09 -2.45
N THR A 228 14.75 12.37 -1.56
CA THR A 228 15.04 12.45 -0.13
C THR A 228 14.95 11.09 0.58
N ALA A 229 15.56 11.00 1.76
CA ALA A 229 15.45 9.83 2.61
C ALA A 229 14.01 9.58 3.12
N ASN A 230 13.14 10.60 3.10
CA ASN A 230 11.73 10.47 3.47
C ASN A 230 10.92 9.90 2.30
N ASP A 231 11.17 10.36 1.08
CA ASP A 231 10.50 9.87 -0.15
C ASP A 231 10.73 8.36 -0.30
N ARG A 232 12.00 7.93 -0.20
CA ARG A 232 12.39 6.51 -0.22
C ARG A 232 11.69 5.71 0.88
N ALA A 233 11.57 6.28 2.08
CA ALA A 233 10.88 5.63 3.19
C ALA A 233 9.37 5.48 2.93
N SER A 234 8.71 6.51 2.40
CA SER A 234 7.29 6.50 2.04
C SER A 234 6.98 5.42 1.02
N VAL A 235 7.74 5.36 -0.08
CA VAL A 235 7.53 4.36 -1.14
C VAL A 235 7.89 2.95 -0.67
N SER A 236 8.92 2.80 0.17
CA SER A 236 9.30 1.52 0.79
C SER A 236 8.15 0.98 1.66
N LEU A 237 7.55 1.78 2.54
CA LEU A 237 6.42 1.33 3.34
C LEU A 237 5.18 1.03 2.49
N PHE A 238 4.93 1.79 1.42
CA PHE A 238 3.80 1.56 0.53
C PHE A 238 3.94 0.25 -0.27
N ILE A 239 5.10 -0.01 -0.87
CA ILE A 239 5.29 -1.21 -1.70
C ILE A 239 5.27 -2.50 -0.87
N HIS A 240 5.81 -2.47 0.35
CA HIS A 240 5.74 -3.60 1.27
C HIS A 240 4.30 -3.89 1.66
N TYR A 241 3.50 -2.84 1.96
CA TYR A 241 2.07 -3.01 2.19
C TYR A 241 1.36 -3.62 0.97
N LEU A 242 1.63 -3.10 -0.23
CA LEU A 242 1.02 -3.60 -1.46
C LEU A 242 1.35 -5.08 -1.70
N ALA A 243 2.61 -5.47 -1.54
CA ALA A 243 3.05 -6.85 -1.73
C ALA A 243 2.46 -7.80 -0.67
N GLU A 244 2.42 -7.39 0.61
CA GLU A 244 1.88 -8.22 1.69
C GLU A 244 0.37 -8.44 1.60
N GLN A 245 -0.38 -7.42 1.18
CA GLN A 245 -1.84 -7.48 1.16
C GLN A 245 -2.40 -8.04 -0.15
N TYR A 246 -1.71 -7.80 -1.28
CA TYR A 246 -2.21 -8.14 -2.61
C TYR A 246 -1.32 -9.16 -3.35
N GLY A 247 -0.17 -9.51 -2.77
CA GLY A 247 0.74 -10.53 -3.28
C GLY A 247 1.73 -10.02 -4.33
N GLU A 248 2.87 -10.71 -4.41
CA GLU A 248 3.96 -10.42 -5.35
C GLU A 248 3.53 -10.50 -6.83
N ASN A 249 2.46 -11.23 -7.16
CA ASN A 249 1.93 -11.25 -8.53
C ASN A 249 1.40 -9.87 -8.97
N VAL A 250 0.87 -9.06 -8.04
CA VAL A 250 0.51 -7.67 -8.34
C VAL A 250 1.75 -6.85 -8.64
N ILE A 251 2.82 -7.01 -7.86
CA ILE A 251 4.11 -6.33 -8.08
C ILE A 251 4.68 -6.66 -9.47
N ARG A 252 4.74 -7.94 -9.80
CA ARG A 252 5.12 -8.45 -11.14
C ARG A 252 4.30 -7.80 -12.26
N ASP A 253 2.98 -7.77 -12.08
CA ASP A 253 2.05 -7.31 -13.11
C ASP A 253 2.06 -5.79 -13.30
N ILE A 254 2.42 -5.00 -12.27
CA ILE A 254 2.66 -3.55 -12.40
C ILE A 254 3.80 -3.31 -13.38
N LEU A 255 4.95 -3.95 -13.14
CA LEU A 255 6.13 -3.79 -13.98
C LEU A 255 5.88 -4.30 -15.41
N GLN A 256 5.06 -5.34 -15.56
CA GLN A 256 4.74 -5.90 -16.88
C GLN A 256 3.60 -5.19 -17.61
N ALA A 257 2.92 -4.23 -16.97
CA ALA A 257 1.80 -3.50 -17.55
C ALA A 257 2.23 -2.60 -18.72
N SER A 258 1.34 -2.39 -19.68
CA SER A 258 1.45 -1.33 -20.71
C SER A 258 0.98 0.04 -20.21
N PHE A 259 1.03 0.25 -18.89
CA PHE A 259 0.63 1.46 -18.18
C PHE A 259 1.73 1.86 -17.20
N VAL A 260 1.64 3.06 -16.63
CA VAL A 260 2.57 3.63 -15.65
C VAL A 260 1.80 4.19 -14.45
N GLY A 261 2.48 4.37 -13.32
CA GLY A 261 1.94 4.94 -12.09
C GLY A 261 0.66 4.24 -11.62
N GLU A 262 -0.33 5.04 -11.20
CA GLU A 262 -1.61 4.54 -10.66
C GLU A 262 -2.34 3.60 -11.62
N LYS A 263 -2.22 3.84 -12.94
CA LYS A 263 -2.88 2.99 -13.95
C LYS A 263 -2.26 1.60 -14.02
N ALA A 264 -0.95 1.48 -13.84
CA ALA A 264 -0.28 0.19 -13.77
C ALA A 264 -0.74 -0.60 -12.54
N ILE A 265 -0.87 0.06 -11.39
CA ILE A 265 -1.39 -0.55 -10.15
C ILE A 265 -2.83 -1.01 -10.32
N ASN A 266 -3.70 -0.16 -10.87
CA ASN A 266 -5.11 -0.50 -11.15
C ASN A 266 -5.22 -1.73 -12.05
N TYR A 267 -4.45 -1.75 -13.14
CA TYR A 267 -4.41 -2.89 -14.05
C TYR A 267 -3.97 -4.18 -13.35
N ALA A 268 -2.89 -4.12 -12.56
CA ALA A 268 -2.36 -5.28 -11.87
C ALA A 268 -3.33 -5.83 -10.81
N LEU A 269 -3.99 -4.96 -10.03
CA LEU A 269 -5.02 -5.34 -9.07
C LEU A 269 -6.17 -6.06 -9.76
N GLN A 270 -6.71 -5.48 -10.84
CA GLN A 270 -7.82 -6.07 -11.60
C GLN A 270 -7.41 -7.41 -12.22
N LYS A 271 -6.22 -7.49 -12.81
CA LYS A 271 -5.69 -8.72 -13.42
C LYS A 271 -5.55 -9.85 -12.40
N ASN A 272 -5.23 -9.53 -11.15
CA ASN A 272 -5.11 -10.48 -10.05
C ASN A 272 -6.45 -10.71 -9.30
N GLY A 273 -7.58 -10.24 -9.83
CA GLY A 273 -8.91 -10.54 -9.31
C GLY A 273 -9.34 -9.68 -8.11
N PHE A 274 -8.63 -8.59 -7.82
CA PHE A 274 -9.02 -7.65 -6.77
C PHE A 274 -10.01 -6.60 -7.29
N ASP A 275 -11.16 -6.47 -6.62
CA ASP A 275 -12.12 -5.38 -6.84
C ASP A 275 -11.68 -4.12 -6.07
N LYS A 276 -10.51 -3.59 -6.45
CA LYS A 276 -9.83 -2.46 -5.83
C LYS A 276 -9.07 -1.66 -6.88
N ASN A 277 -8.93 -0.37 -6.64
CA ASN A 277 -8.03 0.50 -7.38
C ASN A 277 -7.00 1.13 -6.42
N PHE A 278 -6.04 1.86 -6.97
CA PHE A 278 -4.99 2.58 -6.26
C PHE A 278 -5.57 3.48 -5.16
N SER A 279 -6.64 4.23 -5.44
CA SER A 279 -7.30 5.08 -4.45
C SER A 279 -7.76 4.30 -3.22
N ASP A 280 -8.29 3.09 -3.41
CA ASP A 280 -8.69 2.21 -2.31
C ASP A 280 -7.50 1.60 -1.57
N VAL A 281 -6.44 1.22 -2.28
CA VAL A 281 -5.21 0.71 -1.67
C VAL A 281 -4.53 1.79 -0.83
N PHE A 282 -4.35 2.98 -1.39
CA PHE A 282 -3.75 4.13 -0.71
C PHE A 282 -4.56 4.49 0.55
N ARG A 283 -5.89 4.51 0.45
CA ARG A 283 -6.76 4.67 1.62
C ARG A 283 -6.47 3.60 2.68
N ASP A 284 -6.47 2.33 2.29
CA ASP A 284 -6.30 1.24 3.26
C ASP A 284 -4.89 1.26 3.88
N TRP A 285 -3.87 1.63 3.11
CA TRP A 285 -2.50 1.84 3.57
C TRP A 285 -2.40 2.97 4.61
N THR A 286 -3.00 4.14 4.38
CA THR A 286 -2.97 5.25 5.34
C THR A 286 -3.65 4.93 6.67
N ILE A 287 -4.71 4.10 6.63
CA ILE A 287 -5.33 3.54 7.83
C ILE A 287 -4.40 2.52 8.49
N ALA A 288 -3.75 1.65 7.71
CA ALA A 288 -2.81 0.65 8.20
C ALA A 288 -1.59 1.26 8.92
N LEU A 289 -1.07 2.38 8.42
CA LEU A 289 0.03 3.13 9.05
C LEU A 289 -0.35 3.63 10.46
N PHE A 290 -1.61 3.98 10.68
CA PHE A 290 -2.10 4.42 12.00
C PHE A 290 -2.46 3.25 12.92
N LEU A 291 -3.27 2.30 12.44
CA LEU A 291 -3.78 1.21 13.26
C LEU A 291 -2.74 0.12 13.51
N ASN A 292 -2.05 -0.27 12.44
CA ASN A 292 -1.07 -1.34 12.34
C ASN A 292 -1.39 -2.59 13.18
N SER A 293 -2.66 -2.99 13.26
CA SER A 293 -3.12 -3.94 14.28
C SER A 293 -4.22 -4.87 13.77
N SER A 294 -4.33 -6.04 14.41
CA SER A 294 -5.29 -7.09 14.06
C SER A 294 -6.63 -6.99 14.82
N LEU A 295 -7.01 -5.80 15.27
CA LEU A 295 -8.20 -5.61 16.10
C LEU A 295 -9.49 -6.05 15.37
N PRO A 296 -10.49 -6.57 16.10
CA PRO A 296 -11.76 -7.00 15.52
C PRO A 296 -12.55 -5.80 14.98
N PHE A 297 -12.62 -5.67 13.64
CA PHE A 297 -13.38 -4.63 12.93
C PHE A 297 -14.83 -5.08 12.68
N SER A 298 -15.80 -4.19 12.94
CA SER A 298 -17.23 -4.46 12.72
C SER A 298 -17.65 -4.51 11.24
N ASN A 299 -16.87 -3.87 10.36
CA ASN A 299 -17.17 -3.72 8.92
C ASN A 299 -16.40 -4.71 8.03
N ALA A 300 -15.87 -5.80 8.60
CA ALA A 300 -15.27 -6.88 7.80
C ALA A 300 -16.36 -7.47 6.90
N GLN A 301 -16.37 -7.07 5.62
CA GLN A 301 -17.27 -7.67 4.62
C GLN A 301 -17.06 -9.19 4.64
N PRO A 302 -18.15 -9.98 4.52
CA PRO A 302 -18.05 -11.43 4.45
C PRO A 302 -17.11 -11.85 3.32
N VAL A 303 -16.37 -12.94 3.55
CA VAL A 303 -15.55 -13.61 2.53
C VAL A 303 -16.44 -13.87 1.31
N GLN A 304 -15.97 -13.49 0.11
CA GLN A 304 -16.65 -13.80 -1.14
C GLN A 304 -16.96 -15.31 -1.19
N PRO A 305 -18.23 -15.74 -1.42
CA PRO A 305 -18.56 -17.16 -1.53
C PRO A 305 -17.77 -17.81 -2.67
N GLY A 306 -17.03 -18.88 -2.37
CA GLY A 306 -16.22 -19.63 -3.37
C GLY A 306 -14.70 -19.47 -3.24
N CYS A 307 -14.22 -18.66 -2.29
CA CYS A 307 -12.80 -18.51 -2.03
C CYS A 307 -12.36 -19.57 -1.00
N THR A 308 -11.44 -20.48 -1.37
CA THR A 308 -10.86 -21.49 -0.47
C THR A 308 -9.33 -21.44 -0.53
N GLY A 309 -8.66 -21.29 0.61
CA GLY A 309 -7.19 -21.23 0.72
C GLY A 309 -6.70 -20.15 1.68
N SER A 310 -5.38 -20.02 1.85
CA SER A 310 -4.72 -18.97 2.64
C SER A 310 -5.03 -17.54 2.18
N THR A 311 -5.62 -17.39 1.00
CA THR A 311 -6.15 -16.15 0.43
C THR A 311 -7.46 -15.67 1.08
N CYS A 312 -8.08 -16.50 1.94
CA CYS A 312 -9.36 -16.22 2.60
C CYS A 312 -9.25 -15.83 4.07
N ALA A 313 -8.03 -15.60 4.57
CA ALA A 313 -7.82 -14.93 5.84
C ALA A 313 -8.37 -13.51 5.74
N THR A 314 -9.65 -13.40 6.04
CA THR A 314 -10.53 -12.25 6.21
C THR A 314 -9.84 -10.89 6.37
N ARG A 315 -10.50 -9.87 5.81
CA ARG A 315 -10.24 -8.41 5.84
C ARG A 315 -9.83 -7.78 7.20
N LEU A 316 -9.60 -8.56 8.26
CA LEU A 316 -8.85 -8.18 9.46
C LEU A 316 -7.36 -7.86 9.20
N HIS A 317 -6.81 -8.21 8.03
CA HIS A 317 -5.37 -8.06 7.74
C HIS A 317 -5.00 -6.78 6.97
N ILE A 318 -5.98 -6.11 6.34
CA ILE A 318 -5.71 -4.96 5.47
C ILE A 318 -5.23 -3.71 6.20
N TYR A 319 -5.35 -3.65 7.53
CA TYR A 319 -4.92 -2.52 8.37
C TYR A 319 -3.71 -2.84 9.25
N LYS A 320 -2.89 -3.82 8.85
CA LYS A 320 -1.62 -4.16 9.51
C LYS A 320 -0.57 -4.58 8.51
N PHE A 321 0.69 -4.42 8.89
CA PHE A 321 1.82 -5.02 8.21
C PHE A 321 2.11 -6.42 8.78
N GLN A 322 2.71 -7.28 7.95
CA GLN A 322 3.09 -8.64 8.27
C GLN A 322 4.58 -8.77 8.54
N HIS A 323 5.42 -7.98 7.88
CA HIS A 323 6.86 -7.97 8.08
C HIS A 323 7.23 -7.64 9.54
N PRO A 324 8.09 -8.42 10.22
CA PRO A 324 8.42 -8.20 11.63
C PRO A 324 8.86 -6.77 11.96
N ASP A 325 9.68 -6.16 11.11
CA ASP A 325 10.16 -4.78 11.28
C ASP A 325 9.10 -3.70 10.95
N LEU A 326 7.95 -4.09 10.41
CA LEU A 326 6.87 -3.17 10.04
C LEU A 326 5.61 -3.32 10.91
N ARG A 327 5.57 -4.26 11.87
CA ARG A 327 4.41 -4.48 12.75
C ARG A 327 4.23 -3.35 13.78
N TYR A 328 3.08 -3.33 14.48
CA TYR A 328 2.75 -2.36 15.52
C TYR A 328 3.85 -2.09 16.54
N SER A 329 4.56 -3.16 16.95
CA SER A 329 5.66 -3.10 17.92
C SER A 329 6.85 -2.31 17.42
N SER A 330 7.00 -2.22 16.10
CA SER A 330 8.08 -1.53 15.41
C SER A 330 7.68 -0.10 15.08
N PHE A 331 6.46 0.10 14.56
CA PHE A 331 5.92 1.45 14.40
C PHE A 331 4.39 1.51 14.31
N HIS A 332 3.88 2.70 14.60
CA HIS A 332 2.55 3.17 14.26
C HIS A 332 2.59 4.70 14.25
N ILE A 333 1.75 5.33 13.43
CA ILE A 333 1.67 6.78 13.40
C ILE A 333 1.02 7.29 14.68
N VAL A 334 1.63 8.30 15.27
CA VAL A 334 0.99 9.16 16.27
C VAL A 334 0.41 10.37 15.54
N PRO A 335 -0.91 10.64 15.66
CA PRO A 335 -1.54 11.80 15.04
C PRO A 335 -0.80 13.10 15.36
N GLN A 336 -0.42 13.86 14.33
CA GLN A 336 0.39 15.09 14.48
C GLN A 336 -0.39 16.17 15.21
N LEU A 337 -1.72 16.18 15.06
CA LEU A 337 -2.62 17.10 15.73
C LEU A 337 -3.58 16.33 16.63
N THR A 338 -3.70 16.77 17.88
CA THR A 338 -4.68 16.24 18.84
C THR A 338 -5.43 17.39 19.48
N TYR A 339 -6.76 17.35 19.37
CA TYR A 339 -7.67 18.32 19.95
C TYR A 339 -8.53 17.70 21.05
N SER A 340 -8.69 18.43 22.16
CA SER A 340 -9.72 18.16 23.16
C SER A 340 -10.98 18.93 22.79
N VAL A 341 -12.02 18.23 22.36
CA VAL A 341 -13.24 18.84 21.84
C VAL A 341 -14.20 19.15 22.99
N SER A 342 -14.50 20.44 23.16
CA SER A 342 -15.48 20.96 24.11
C SER A 342 -16.65 21.64 23.37
N GLU A 343 -17.50 22.39 24.09
CA GLU A 343 -18.61 23.14 23.48
C GLU A 343 -18.11 24.29 22.57
N THR A 344 -16.86 24.74 22.72
CA THR A 344 -16.23 25.66 21.76
C THR A 344 -15.78 24.87 20.54
N GLY A 345 -16.40 25.14 19.38
CA GLY A 345 -16.03 24.49 18.13
C GLY A 345 -14.59 24.78 17.70
N ILE A 346 -14.03 23.90 16.88
CA ILE A 346 -12.68 24.01 16.33
C ILE A 346 -12.81 24.28 14.84
N ASN A 347 -12.02 25.22 14.31
CA ASN A 347 -11.91 25.44 12.86
C ASN A 347 -10.44 25.36 12.49
N ALA A 348 -10.13 24.57 11.46
CA ALA A 348 -8.77 24.42 10.97
C ALA A 348 -8.76 24.33 9.45
N GLY A 349 -7.72 24.87 8.83
CA GLY A 349 -7.49 24.86 7.39
C GLY A 349 -6.06 24.42 7.09
N PHE A 350 -5.91 23.62 6.05
CA PHE A 350 -4.69 22.92 5.68
C PHE A 350 -4.45 23.05 4.18
N ALA A 351 -3.20 22.85 3.80
CA ALA A 351 -2.74 22.84 2.42
C ALA A 351 -1.79 21.65 2.25
N VAL A 352 -2.20 20.65 1.47
CA VAL A 352 -1.46 19.39 1.29
C VAL A 352 -1.08 19.18 -0.16
N ARG A 353 0.03 18.49 -0.39
CA ARG A 353 0.43 18.01 -1.72
C ARG A 353 -0.38 16.78 -2.12
N ASP A 354 -0.26 16.34 -3.37
CA ASP A 354 -0.91 15.09 -3.75
C ASP A 354 -0.39 13.88 -2.96
N LEU A 355 -1.29 12.97 -2.62
CA LEU A 355 -0.96 11.74 -1.89
C LEU A 355 -0.15 11.98 -0.59
N ALA A 356 -0.37 13.14 0.05
CA ALA A 356 0.21 13.51 1.33
C ALA A 356 -0.86 13.37 2.44
N PRO A 357 -0.91 12.24 3.15
CA PRO A 357 -1.90 12.01 4.20
C PRO A 357 -1.53 12.75 5.49
N GLU A 358 -2.56 13.20 6.23
CA GLU A 358 -2.40 13.72 7.58
C GLU A 358 -3.26 12.94 8.58
N TRP A 359 -2.90 12.91 9.87
CA TRP A 359 -3.67 12.23 10.91
C TRP A 359 -4.03 13.20 12.03
N HIS A 360 -5.32 13.54 12.14
CA HIS A 360 -5.79 14.49 13.16
C HIS A 360 -6.74 13.80 14.13
N ARG A 361 -6.47 13.93 15.43
CA ARG A 361 -7.20 13.25 16.50
C ARG A 361 -8.08 14.20 17.29
N PHE A 362 -9.27 13.73 17.62
CA PHE A 362 -10.26 14.41 18.44
C PHE A 362 -10.58 13.54 19.65
N LEU A 363 -10.47 14.13 20.84
CA LEU A 363 -10.75 13.50 22.13
C LEU A 363 -11.92 14.22 22.80
N PRO A 364 -12.84 13.50 23.47
CA PRO A 364 -13.85 14.16 24.30
C PRO A 364 -13.19 14.92 25.45
N SER A 365 -13.54 16.19 25.66
CA SER A 365 -12.99 16.97 26.78
C SER A 365 -13.53 16.54 28.14
N LYS A 366 -14.71 15.90 28.16
CA LYS A 366 -15.39 15.36 29.35
C LYS A 366 -16.29 14.20 28.91
N TYR A 367 -16.37 13.16 29.73
CA TYR A 367 -17.39 12.10 29.58
C TYR A 367 -18.65 12.43 30.39
N ASP A 368 -19.83 12.24 29.80
CA ASP A 368 -21.13 12.58 30.40
C ASP A 368 -22.25 11.67 29.88
N GLN A 369 -22.58 10.63 30.64
CA GLN A 369 -23.61 9.65 30.28
C GLN A 369 -25.03 10.22 30.29
N GLU A 370 -25.28 11.28 31.06
CA GLU A 370 -26.59 11.90 31.19
C GLU A 370 -26.86 12.88 30.04
N ASN A 371 -25.81 13.44 29.45
CA ASN A 371 -25.89 14.44 28.39
C ASN A 371 -25.07 14.00 27.15
N PRO A 372 -25.50 12.95 26.44
CA PRO A 372 -24.80 12.45 25.27
C PRO A 372 -24.76 13.48 24.12
N ARG A 373 -23.58 13.61 23.51
CA ARG A 373 -23.29 14.54 22.42
C ARG A 373 -22.78 13.80 21.19
N VAL A 374 -23.12 14.35 20.04
CA VAL A 374 -22.62 13.93 18.74
C VAL A 374 -21.46 14.84 18.37
N LEU A 375 -20.30 14.26 18.03
CA LEU A 375 -19.23 14.97 17.36
C LEU A 375 -19.61 15.16 15.90
N ARG A 376 -19.74 16.41 15.46
CA ARG A 376 -19.95 16.74 14.05
C ARG A 376 -18.67 17.36 13.50
N ILE A 377 -18.20 16.84 12.37
CA ILE A 377 -17.08 17.40 11.61
C ILE A 377 -17.59 17.75 10.22
N ASP A 378 -17.67 19.05 9.91
CA ASP A 378 -18.02 19.56 8.59
C ASP A 378 -16.72 19.87 7.83
N PHE A 379 -16.54 19.25 6.66
CA PHE A 379 -15.39 19.44 5.78
C PHE A 379 -15.73 20.40 4.65
N SER A 380 -14.76 21.20 4.24
CA SER A 380 -14.83 22.01 3.03
C SER A 380 -13.54 21.94 2.24
N SER A 381 -13.66 21.96 0.92
CA SER A 381 -12.55 22.19 0.00
C SER A 381 -13.06 23.04 -1.16
N ARG A 382 -12.16 23.71 -1.87
CA ARG A 382 -12.48 24.39 -3.14
C ARG A 382 -12.45 23.43 -4.34
N ASN A 383 -11.82 22.26 -4.19
CA ASN A 383 -11.57 21.30 -5.26
C ASN A 383 -12.09 19.91 -4.83
N ASP A 384 -13.35 19.64 -5.17
CA ASP A 384 -14.20 18.76 -4.36
C ASP A 384 -14.04 17.27 -4.63
N TYR A 385 -13.56 16.88 -5.81
CA TYR A 385 -13.67 15.50 -6.31
C TYR A 385 -12.57 14.55 -5.84
N TYR A 386 -11.59 15.04 -5.07
CA TYR A 386 -10.32 14.35 -4.90
C TYR A 386 -10.02 13.88 -3.47
N PHE A 387 -10.74 14.42 -2.48
CA PHE A 387 -10.50 14.13 -1.07
C PHE A 387 -11.43 13.05 -0.56
N ARG A 388 -10.82 11.92 -0.14
CA ARG A 388 -11.45 10.92 0.72
C ARG A 388 -10.90 11.14 2.13
N ILE A 389 -11.76 10.92 3.11
CA ILE A 389 -11.44 11.15 4.51
C ILE A 389 -11.88 9.91 5.29
N PRO A 390 -10.99 8.92 5.44
CA PRO A 390 -11.14 7.89 6.46
C PRO A 390 -11.31 8.50 7.84
N VAL A 391 -12.23 7.91 8.60
CA VAL A 391 -12.53 8.29 9.99
C VAL A 391 -12.46 7.03 10.84
N VAL A 392 -11.45 6.95 11.69
CA VAL A 392 -11.22 5.85 12.62
C VAL A 392 -11.79 6.23 13.98
N ILE A 393 -12.79 5.49 14.43
CA ILE A 393 -13.47 5.70 15.71
C ILE A 393 -13.05 4.59 16.66
N THR A 394 -12.33 4.95 17.72
CA THR A 394 -11.93 4.02 18.78
C THR A 394 -12.86 4.22 19.96
N TYR A 395 -13.54 3.17 20.39
CA TYR A 395 -14.43 3.18 21.55
C TYR A 395 -13.66 2.86 22.84
N LEU A 396 -14.19 3.29 23.98
CA LEU A 396 -13.66 2.96 25.32
C LEU A 396 -13.59 1.45 25.58
N SER A 397 -14.42 0.66 24.89
CA SER A 397 -14.38 -0.81 24.94
C SER A 397 -13.19 -1.43 24.18
N GLY A 398 -12.42 -0.63 23.44
CA GLY A 398 -11.39 -1.10 22.51
C GLY A 398 -11.92 -1.48 21.12
N LYS A 399 -13.23 -1.43 20.89
CA LYS A 399 -13.83 -1.60 19.55
C LYS A 399 -13.33 -0.49 18.62
N ILE A 400 -13.11 -0.81 17.35
CA ILE A 400 -12.79 0.17 16.30
C ILE A 400 -13.82 0.07 15.17
N ASP A 401 -14.38 1.22 14.80
CA ASP A 401 -15.18 1.38 13.58
C ASP A 401 -14.43 2.31 12.62
N ILE A 402 -14.50 1.99 11.33
CA ILE A 402 -13.89 2.79 10.26
C ILE A 402 -15.01 3.25 9.34
N LEU A 403 -15.13 4.56 9.20
CA LEU A 403 -16.02 5.22 8.25
C LEU A 403 -15.18 5.92 7.18
N GLU A 404 -15.84 6.32 6.11
CA GLU A 404 -15.25 7.17 5.08
C GLU A 404 -16.27 8.23 4.72
N THR A 405 -15.83 9.49 4.70
CA THR A 405 -16.60 10.58 4.10
C THR A 405 -15.83 11.15 2.92
N LYS A 406 -16.56 11.78 2.00
CA LYS A 406 -16.01 12.42 0.80
C LYS A 406 -16.50 13.84 0.75
N ILE A 407 -15.65 14.74 0.29
CA ILE A 407 -16.10 16.08 -0.08
C ILE A 407 -16.81 15.96 -1.43
N LYS A 408 -18.00 16.54 -1.56
CA LYS A 408 -18.77 16.61 -2.82
C LYS A 408 -19.36 18.00 -2.93
N ASN A 409 -19.18 18.68 -4.05
CA ASN A 409 -19.66 20.06 -4.24
C ASN A 409 -19.19 21.03 -3.11
N GLY A 410 -17.96 20.83 -2.65
CA GLY A 410 -17.23 21.73 -1.76
C GLY A 410 -17.47 21.46 -0.30
N LYS A 411 -18.30 20.46 0.02
CA LYS A 411 -18.73 20.13 1.37
C LYS A 411 -18.78 18.63 1.60
N GLY A 412 -18.46 18.22 2.81
CA GLY A 412 -18.69 16.88 3.33
C GLY A 412 -18.92 16.97 4.82
N PHE A 413 -19.43 15.91 5.45
CA PHE A 413 -19.46 15.87 6.91
C PHE A 413 -19.45 14.43 7.42
N VAL A 414 -19.16 14.28 8.71
CA VAL A 414 -19.35 13.05 9.48
C VAL A 414 -19.91 13.41 10.85
N GLU A 415 -20.77 12.53 11.38
CA GLU A 415 -21.35 12.65 12.71
C GLU A 415 -21.08 11.37 13.52
N ILE A 416 -20.54 11.54 14.72
CA ILE A 416 -20.19 10.45 15.65
C ILE A 416 -20.97 10.67 16.96
N PRO A 417 -22.13 10.04 17.12
CA PRO A 417 -22.91 9.96 18.35
C PRO A 417 -22.15 9.38 19.51
N ASP A 418 -22.67 9.66 20.70
CA ASP A 418 -22.14 9.15 21.96
C ASP A 418 -20.65 9.45 22.13
N PHE A 419 -20.17 10.52 21.48
CA PHE A 419 -18.75 10.85 21.42
C PHE A 419 -18.21 11.09 22.83
N ASN A 420 -18.96 11.80 23.66
CA ASN A 420 -18.63 12.02 25.07
C ASN A 420 -19.16 10.94 26.02
N VAL A 421 -19.52 9.76 25.52
CA VAL A 421 -20.06 8.67 26.35
C VAL A 421 -19.22 7.42 26.21
N ASN A 422 -19.04 6.93 24.98
CA ASN A 422 -18.41 5.63 24.71
C ASN A 422 -17.24 5.71 23.73
N VAL A 423 -16.96 6.86 23.12
CA VAL A 423 -15.85 7.03 22.18
C VAL A 423 -14.59 7.48 22.94
N SER A 424 -13.50 6.74 22.76
CA SER A 424 -12.17 7.11 23.29
C SER A 424 -11.50 8.17 22.42
N SER A 425 -11.55 8.02 21.10
CA SER A 425 -10.98 8.98 20.16
C SER A 425 -11.59 8.83 18.76
N VAL A 426 -11.57 9.91 18.01
CA VAL A 426 -11.85 9.92 16.56
C VAL A 426 -10.62 10.45 15.85
N VAL A 427 -10.11 9.72 14.86
CA VAL A 427 -9.00 10.15 14.00
C VAL A 427 -9.49 10.27 12.57
N ILE A 428 -9.28 11.44 11.95
CA ILE A 428 -9.52 11.65 10.52
C ILE A 428 -8.20 11.57 9.76
N ILE A 429 -8.24 11.05 8.53
CA ILE A 429 -7.06 10.88 7.68
C ILE A 429 -7.23 11.56 6.31
N PRO A 430 -7.29 12.90 6.25
CA PRO A 430 -7.48 13.59 4.97
C PRO A 430 -6.26 13.42 4.04
N ALA A 431 -6.53 13.11 2.76
CA ALA A 431 -5.54 13.13 1.69
C ALA A 431 -6.23 13.26 0.32
N SER A 432 -5.54 13.77 -0.70
CA SER A 432 -5.92 13.41 -2.07
C SER A 432 -5.61 11.93 -2.26
N HIS A 433 -6.55 11.16 -2.82
CA HIS A 433 -6.40 9.70 -2.99
C HIS A 433 -6.25 9.31 -4.46
N THR A 434 -5.69 10.22 -5.25
CA THR A 434 -5.37 10.04 -6.67
C THR A 434 -4.45 11.19 -7.08
N LYS A 435 -3.70 10.97 -8.16
CA LYS A 435 -2.84 11.94 -8.83
C LYS A 435 -3.69 13.03 -9.49
N LEU A 436 -3.52 14.26 -9.03
CA LEU A 436 -4.22 15.45 -9.54
C LEU A 436 -3.33 16.33 -10.42
N SER A 437 -2.02 16.17 -10.27
CA SER A 437 -1.00 16.89 -11.02
C SER A 437 0.12 15.92 -11.43
N ASP A 438 1.23 16.41 -11.96
CA ASP A 438 2.29 15.60 -12.55
C ASP A 438 3.29 15.00 -11.54
N PHE A 439 3.10 15.25 -10.24
CA PHE A 439 4.05 14.95 -9.17
C PHE A 439 5.41 15.66 -9.31
N SER A 440 5.47 16.76 -10.05
CA SER A 440 6.70 17.57 -10.14
C SER A 440 6.94 18.37 -8.85
N GLN A 441 8.14 18.92 -8.67
CA GLN A 441 8.44 19.86 -7.58
C GLN A 441 7.55 21.12 -7.55
N ARG A 442 6.77 21.35 -8.62
CA ARG A 442 5.81 22.45 -8.73
C ARG A 442 4.37 21.99 -8.45
N ASP A 443 4.20 20.82 -7.85
CA ASP A 443 2.90 20.28 -7.51
C ASP A 443 2.10 21.30 -6.68
N PRO A 444 0.85 21.61 -7.07
CA PRO A 444 0.06 22.61 -6.37
C PRO A 444 -0.32 22.10 -4.98
N LEU A 445 -0.48 23.05 -4.05
CA LEU A 445 -1.06 22.75 -2.75
C LEU A 445 -2.58 22.75 -2.83
N TRP A 446 -3.18 21.67 -2.36
CA TRP A 446 -4.62 21.47 -2.28
C TRP A 446 -5.12 21.85 -0.90
N THR A 447 -6.07 22.78 -0.85
CA THR A 447 -6.61 23.27 0.42
C THR A 447 -7.84 22.48 0.85
N PHE A 448 -7.87 22.12 2.12
CA PHE A 448 -9.08 21.64 2.77
C PHE A 448 -9.21 22.28 4.15
N SER A 449 -10.41 22.32 4.68
CA SER A 449 -10.68 22.77 6.03
C SER A 449 -11.73 21.91 6.67
N TYR A 450 -11.78 21.94 8.00
CA TYR A 450 -12.88 21.37 8.75
C TYR A 450 -13.29 22.25 9.91
N SER A 451 -14.56 22.12 10.27
CA SER A 451 -15.17 22.66 11.48
C SER A 451 -15.65 21.51 12.35
N VAL A 452 -15.24 21.49 13.62
CA VAL A 452 -15.65 20.47 14.60
C VAL A 452 -16.55 21.12 15.63
N SER A 453 -17.68 20.47 15.94
CA SER A 453 -18.62 20.92 16.97
C SER A 453 -19.26 19.76 17.71
N LEU A 454 -19.70 20.01 18.94
CA LEU A 454 -20.57 19.10 19.68
C LEU A 454 -22.02 19.53 19.50
N VAL A 455 -22.84 18.63 18.95
CA VAL A 455 -24.28 18.83 18.84
C VAL A 455 -25.02 17.87 19.77
N ARG A 456 -26.22 18.23 20.22
CA ARG A 456 -27.06 17.31 20.98
C ARG A 456 -27.60 16.24 20.04
N LEU A 457 -27.83 15.03 20.55
CA LEU A 457 -28.56 13.96 19.85
C LEU A 457 -29.98 14.35 19.41
N VAL A 458 -30.45 15.54 19.82
CA VAL A 458 -31.72 16.12 19.44
C VAL A 458 -31.49 17.57 18.99
N GLN A 459 -31.63 17.83 17.69
CA GLN A 459 -32.10 19.12 17.20
C GLN A 459 -33.29 18.89 16.25
N PRO A 460 -34.45 19.53 16.50
CA PRO A 460 -35.52 19.59 15.52
C PRO A 460 -35.03 20.35 14.28
N GLY A 461 -35.18 19.75 13.09
CA GLY A 461 -35.06 20.50 11.82
C GLY A 461 -33.68 20.60 11.16
N ARG A 462 -32.71 19.72 11.45
CA ARG A 462 -31.47 19.61 10.63
C ARG A 462 -31.14 18.16 10.29
N ALA A 463 -30.90 17.92 9.01
CA ALA A 463 -30.73 16.60 8.44
C ALA A 463 -29.46 15.87 8.92
N ILE A 464 -29.63 14.66 9.48
CA ILE A 464 -28.63 13.64 9.75
C ILE A 464 -28.21 13.05 8.40
N GLY A 465 -26.96 13.23 8.01
CA GLY A 465 -26.44 12.70 6.74
C GLY A 465 -25.90 11.30 6.89
N ALA A 466 -26.45 10.42 6.07
CA ALA A 466 -25.86 9.20 5.51
C ALA A 466 -24.59 8.65 6.19
N THR A 467 -24.77 7.75 7.16
CA THR A 467 -24.11 6.41 7.29
C THR A 467 -24.28 5.82 8.69
N TRP A 468 -25.50 5.83 9.24
CA TRP A 468 -25.83 4.85 10.28
C TRP A 468 -26.06 3.51 9.60
N LEU A 469 -25.08 2.60 9.68
CA LEU A 469 -25.35 1.17 9.56
C LEU A 469 -26.15 0.78 10.80
N HIS A 470 -27.47 0.93 10.73
CA HIS A 470 -28.34 0.31 11.72
C HIS A 470 -28.06 -1.19 11.71
N GLN A 471 -27.79 -1.74 12.88
CA GLN A 471 -27.47 -3.16 13.01
C GLN A 471 -28.73 -3.99 12.74
N ASN A 472 -28.55 -5.24 12.32
CA ASN A 472 -29.66 -6.18 12.19
C ASN A 472 -30.38 -6.29 13.55
N GLY A 473 -31.69 -6.03 13.55
CA GLY A 473 -32.52 -5.99 14.75
C GLY A 473 -32.77 -4.59 15.33
N ASP A 474 -32.13 -3.54 14.80
CA ASP A 474 -32.42 -2.17 15.20
C ASP A 474 -33.89 -1.81 14.93
N LEU A 475 -34.50 -1.11 15.89
CA LEU A 475 -35.82 -0.52 15.75
C LEU A 475 -35.70 0.94 15.35
N ILE A 476 -36.37 1.35 14.28
CA ILE A 476 -36.35 2.72 13.77
C ILE A 476 -37.76 3.27 13.56
N ARG A 477 -37.97 4.57 13.76
CA ARG A 477 -39.22 5.26 13.41
C ARG A 477 -38.96 6.68 12.90
N ILE A 478 -39.87 7.21 12.10
CA ILE A 478 -39.84 8.62 11.70
C ILE A 478 -40.39 9.47 12.85
N GLU A 479 -39.81 10.65 13.05
CA GLU A 479 -40.32 11.63 14.02
C GLU A 479 -41.80 11.96 13.73
N ASN A 480 -42.63 12.04 14.78
CA ASN A 480 -44.07 12.29 14.69
C ASN A 480 -44.89 11.27 13.86
N ARG A 481 -44.30 10.12 13.50
CA ARG A 481 -44.99 9.01 12.85
C ARG A 481 -45.09 7.80 13.81
N PRO A 482 -46.24 7.12 13.88
CA PRO A 482 -46.42 5.97 14.78
C PRO A 482 -45.76 4.68 14.27
N GLU A 483 -45.40 4.60 12.99
CA GLU A 483 -44.86 3.39 12.36
C GLU A 483 -43.44 3.08 12.86
N VAL A 484 -43.26 1.86 13.39
CA VAL A 484 -41.95 1.35 13.82
C VAL A 484 -41.51 0.25 12.88
N TYR A 485 -40.26 0.31 12.44
CA TYR A 485 -39.65 -0.69 11.57
C TYR A 485 -38.51 -1.41 12.27
N ILE A 486 -38.33 -2.69 11.96
CA ILE A 486 -37.15 -3.47 12.32
C ILE A 486 -36.23 -3.61 11.11
N VAL A 487 -34.94 -3.33 11.29
CA VAL A 487 -33.94 -3.33 10.21
C VAL A 487 -33.24 -4.69 10.09
N LYS A 488 -33.01 -5.13 8.86
CA LYS A 488 -32.17 -6.30 8.52
C LYS A 488 -31.50 -6.08 7.17
N ASN A 489 -30.18 -6.08 7.14
CA ASN A 489 -29.34 -5.81 5.98
C ASN A 489 -29.76 -4.47 5.34
N THR A 490 -30.13 -4.49 4.06
CA THR A 490 -30.64 -3.32 3.33
C THR A 490 -32.17 -3.22 3.36
N TYR A 491 -32.84 -4.01 4.22
CA TYR A 491 -34.29 -4.07 4.34
C TYR A 491 -34.79 -3.51 5.67
N ARG A 492 -36.02 -3.01 5.64
CA ARG A 492 -36.82 -2.68 6.81
C ARG A 492 -38.15 -3.43 6.75
N ARG A 493 -38.68 -3.84 7.89
CA ARG A 493 -40.01 -4.44 7.99
C ARG A 493 -40.86 -3.68 8.99
N HIS A 494 -42.07 -3.30 8.59
CA HIS A 494 -43.01 -2.61 9.45
C HIS A 494 -43.58 -3.54 10.53
N LEU A 495 -43.54 -3.10 11.79
CA LEU A 495 -44.22 -3.74 12.91
C LEU A 495 -45.64 -3.17 13.01
N GLN A 496 -46.61 -3.88 12.43
CA GLN A 496 -47.97 -3.37 12.19
C GLN A 496 -48.78 -3.07 13.46
N ASP A 497 -48.37 -3.57 14.63
CA ASP A 497 -49.09 -3.43 15.90
C ASP A 497 -48.11 -3.42 17.08
N SER A 498 -48.40 -2.64 18.12
CA SER A 498 -47.58 -2.54 19.34
C SER A 498 -47.42 -3.88 20.06
N LYS A 499 -48.34 -4.84 19.85
CA LYS A 499 -48.26 -6.21 20.39
C LYS A 499 -47.00 -6.96 19.98
N PHE A 500 -46.35 -6.58 18.88
CA PHE A 500 -45.11 -7.20 18.43
C PHE A 500 -44.00 -7.06 19.49
N PHE A 501 -43.97 -5.96 20.25
CA PHE A 501 -43.02 -5.77 21.35
C PHE A 501 -43.22 -6.80 22.49
N ASN A 502 -44.43 -7.34 22.64
CA ASN A 502 -44.72 -8.39 23.62
C ASN A 502 -44.47 -9.79 23.06
N PHE A 503 -44.44 -9.96 21.74
CA PHE A 503 -44.13 -11.25 21.10
C PHE A 503 -42.65 -11.58 21.16
N TYR A 504 -41.79 -10.58 21.31
CA TYR A 504 -40.34 -10.72 21.28
C TYR A 504 -39.70 -10.07 22.52
N GLY A 505 -39.14 -10.87 23.42
CA GLY A 505 -38.54 -10.36 24.66
C GLY A 505 -37.36 -9.38 24.49
N HIS A 506 -36.80 -9.29 23.29
CA HIS A 506 -35.70 -8.36 22.96
C HIS A 506 -36.19 -7.03 22.36
N LEU A 507 -37.45 -6.93 21.93
CA LEU A 507 -37.99 -5.70 21.38
C LEU A 507 -38.50 -4.82 22.53
N LYS A 508 -37.92 -3.63 22.66
CA LYS A 508 -38.28 -2.68 23.72
C LYS A 508 -38.51 -1.29 23.14
N TRP A 509 -39.50 -0.57 23.66
CA TRP A 509 -39.80 0.79 23.22
C TRP A 509 -38.63 1.75 23.44
N GLU A 510 -37.86 1.56 24.51
CA GLU A 510 -36.63 2.34 24.76
C GLU A 510 -35.55 2.15 23.69
N ASN A 511 -35.60 1.08 22.91
CA ASN A 511 -34.62 0.78 21.84
C ASN A 511 -35.03 1.36 20.48
N VAL A 512 -36.18 2.03 20.39
CA VAL A 512 -36.67 2.61 19.13
C VAL A 512 -35.91 3.90 18.83
N LYS A 513 -35.07 3.87 17.80
CA LYS A 513 -34.30 5.01 17.31
C LYS A 513 -35.17 5.90 16.43
N ILE A 514 -35.19 7.19 16.71
CA ILE A 514 -35.88 8.17 15.85
C ILE A 514 -34.93 8.56 14.72
N VAL A 515 -35.38 8.43 13.47
CA VAL A 515 -34.58 8.67 12.27
C VAL A 515 -35.32 9.57 11.28
N LEU A 516 -34.58 10.16 10.34
CA LEU A 516 -35.16 10.95 9.26
C LEU A 516 -35.78 10.09 8.16
N GLU A 517 -36.70 10.68 7.41
CA GLU A 517 -37.39 9.99 6.31
C GLU A 517 -36.42 9.48 5.23
N ASP A 518 -35.34 10.21 4.95
CA ASP A 518 -34.33 9.77 3.97
C ASP A 518 -33.49 8.57 4.47
N ILE A 519 -33.30 8.42 5.79
CA ILE A 519 -32.67 7.22 6.37
C ILE A 519 -33.59 6.01 6.19
N ILE A 520 -34.89 6.19 6.44
CA ILE A 520 -35.88 5.14 6.19
C ILE A 520 -35.85 4.73 4.71
N LYS A 521 -35.84 5.69 3.76
CA LYS A 521 -35.77 5.42 2.32
C LYS A 521 -34.54 4.63 1.85
N ASN A 522 -33.43 4.66 2.60
CA ASN A 522 -32.26 3.82 2.29
C ASN A 522 -32.52 2.32 2.44
N TYR A 523 -33.55 1.95 3.21
CA TYR A 523 -33.99 0.58 3.36
C TYR A 523 -35.12 0.25 2.41
N LYS A 524 -34.96 -0.84 1.67
CA LYS A 524 -36.06 -1.45 0.90
C LYS A 524 -37.07 -2.02 1.88
N GLU A 525 -38.34 -1.71 1.68
CA GLU A 525 -39.36 -2.34 2.51
C GLU A 525 -39.51 -3.81 2.15
N SER A 526 -39.40 -4.68 3.16
CA SER A 526 -39.71 -6.09 2.99
C SER A 526 -41.08 -6.41 3.57
N LYS A 527 -41.86 -7.13 2.77
CA LYS A 527 -43.13 -7.75 3.15
C LYS A 527 -42.99 -9.27 3.32
N LEU A 528 -41.78 -9.81 3.18
CA LEU A 528 -41.55 -11.26 3.15
C LEU A 528 -41.27 -11.78 4.55
N ILE A 529 -42.04 -12.79 4.97
CA ILE A 529 -41.84 -13.48 6.23
C ILE A 529 -41.84 -14.99 6.04
N LYS A 530 -41.19 -15.72 6.96
CA LYS A 530 -41.31 -17.17 7.10
C LYS A 530 -41.45 -17.53 8.57
N LYS A 531 -42.18 -18.59 8.87
CA LYS A 531 -42.27 -19.12 10.24
C LYS A 531 -40.93 -19.74 10.63
N ALA A 532 -40.48 -19.51 11.86
CA ALA A 532 -39.29 -20.18 12.39
C ALA A 532 -39.42 -21.72 12.29
N GLY A 533 -38.41 -22.37 11.72
CA GLY A 533 -38.41 -23.82 11.47
C GLY A 533 -39.22 -24.27 10.25
N ASP A 534 -39.77 -23.35 9.45
CA ASP A 534 -40.47 -23.64 8.19
C ASP A 534 -39.64 -23.12 6.99
N TYR A 535 -39.85 -23.74 5.82
CA TYR A 535 -39.25 -23.34 4.55
C TYR A 535 -40.17 -22.45 3.71
N LYS A 536 -41.49 -22.46 3.97
CA LYS A 536 -42.46 -21.67 3.19
C LYS A 536 -42.31 -20.17 3.46
N VAL A 537 -42.27 -19.38 2.38
CA VAL A 537 -42.23 -17.91 2.41
C VAL A 537 -43.61 -17.33 2.10
N TYR A 538 -44.02 -16.35 2.88
CA TYR A 538 -45.30 -15.66 2.78
C TYR A 538 -45.04 -14.17 2.56
N GLU A 539 -45.96 -13.51 1.86
CA GLU A 539 -45.96 -12.06 1.67
C GLU A 539 -47.06 -11.43 2.53
N VAL A 540 -46.71 -10.45 3.35
CA VAL A 540 -47.66 -9.63 4.13
C VAL A 540 -48.33 -8.65 3.19
N ILE A 541 -49.60 -8.91 2.87
CA ILE A 541 -50.38 -8.17 1.86
C ILE A 541 -51.25 -7.07 2.49
N GLY A 542 -51.46 -7.11 3.80
CA GLY A 542 -52.31 -6.15 4.52
C GLY A 542 -52.13 -6.22 6.03
N PHE A 543 -52.97 -5.48 6.76
CA PHE A 543 -52.99 -5.54 8.23
C PHE A 543 -53.46 -6.92 8.68
N ARG A 544 -52.60 -7.66 9.40
CA ARG A 544 -52.86 -9.05 9.83
C ARG A 544 -53.07 -10.05 8.71
N GLN A 545 -52.73 -9.73 7.48
CA GLN A 545 -52.99 -10.60 6.33
C GLN A 545 -51.70 -10.94 5.61
N PHE A 546 -51.48 -12.23 5.39
CA PHE A 546 -50.41 -12.72 4.54
C PHE A 546 -50.94 -13.73 3.52
N ARG A 547 -50.12 -14.07 2.54
CA ARG A 547 -50.43 -15.10 1.55
C ARG A 547 -49.19 -15.92 1.28
N TRP A 548 -49.35 -17.23 1.16
CA TRP A 548 -48.26 -18.10 0.72
C TRP A 548 -47.86 -17.75 -0.71
N LEU A 549 -46.56 -17.62 -0.97
CA LEU A 549 -46.07 -17.30 -2.31
C LEU A 549 -46.21 -18.48 -3.29
N ASP A 550 -46.36 -19.72 -2.81
CA ASP A 550 -46.50 -20.96 -3.58
C ASP A 550 -45.65 -20.98 -4.86
N MET A 551 -44.33 -20.89 -4.67
CA MET A 551 -43.36 -20.85 -5.75
C MET A 551 -42.10 -21.64 -5.38
N THR A 552 -41.41 -22.14 -6.39
CA THR A 552 -40.11 -22.80 -6.30
C THR A 552 -39.00 -21.82 -5.95
N VAL A 553 -37.82 -22.34 -5.62
CA VAL A 553 -36.63 -21.51 -5.33
C VAL A 553 -36.21 -20.73 -6.58
N GLU A 554 -36.26 -21.37 -7.73
CA GLU A 554 -35.94 -20.79 -9.03
C GLU A 554 -36.91 -19.65 -9.37
N GLU A 555 -38.23 -19.87 -9.25
CA GLU A 555 -39.24 -18.83 -9.48
C GLU A 555 -39.10 -17.66 -8.50
N PHE A 556 -38.71 -17.93 -7.24
CA PHE A 556 -38.46 -16.88 -6.26
C PHE A 556 -37.30 -15.98 -6.69
N GLU A 557 -36.18 -16.56 -7.15
CA GLU A 557 -35.00 -15.83 -7.60
C GLU A 557 -35.25 -15.08 -8.93
N GLU A 558 -35.94 -15.71 -9.87
CA GLU A 558 -36.33 -15.10 -11.15
C GLU A 558 -37.31 -13.93 -10.98
N SER A 559 -38.15 -13.96 -9.93
CA SER A 559 -39.04 -12.85 -9.60
C SER A 559 -38.32 -11.57 -9.12
N GLY A 560 -36.99 -11.64 -8.94
CA GLY A 560 -36.16 -10.54 -8.44
C GLY A 560 -36.20 -10.37 -6.92
N ARG A 561 -36.91 -11.24 -6.20
CA ARG A 561 -36.91 -11.28 -4.73
C ARG A 561 -35.55 -11.76 -4.22
N LYS A 562 -35.20 -11.33 -3.01
CA LYS A 562 -33.92 -11.68 -2.37
C LYS A 562 -34.19 -12.39 -1.05
N TRP A 563 -33.50 -13.50 -0.82
CA TRP A 563 -33.61 -14.27 0.43
C TRP A 563 -33.27 -13.43 1.68
N GLU A 564 -32.37 -12.46 1.53
CA GLU A 564 -32.02 -11.49 2.57
C GLU A 564 -33.21 -10.65 3.03
N ALA A 565 -34.22 -10.44 2.18
CA ALA A 565 -35.43 -9.71 2.51
C ALA A 565 -36.38 -10.51 3.42
N VAL A 566 -36.24 -11.84 3.50
CA VAL A 566 -37.17 -12.67 4.27
C VAL A 566 -36.88 -12.55 5.77
N TYR A 567 -37.89 -12.17 6.55
CA TYR A 567 -37.80 -12.13 8.02
C TYR A 567 -38.35 -13.42 8.61
N GLU A 568 -37.58 -14.03 9.52
CA GLU A 568 -38.07 -15.17 10.28
C GLU A 568 -38.90 -14.68 11.47
N VAL A 569 -40.10 -15.23 11.66
CA VAL A 569 -41.04 -14.82 12.71
C VAL A 569 -41.38 -15.97 13.64
N ASN A 570 -41.59 -15.66 14.92
CA ASN A 570 -41.89 -16.69 15.93
C ASN A 570 -43.37 -17.13 15.89
N ASN A 571 -43.74 -18.13 16.70
CA ASN A 571 -45.10 -18.65 16.76
C ASN A 571 -46.15 -17.62 17.20
N ALA A 572 -45.79 -16.67 18.06
CA ALA A 572 -46.72 -15.65 18.57
C ALA A 572 -47.07 -14.64 17.47
N GLU A 573 -46.07 -14.15 16.73
CA GLU A 573 -46.30 -13.30 15.57
C GLU A 573 -46.99 -14.05 14.42
N TRP A 574 -46.57 -15.29 14.16
CA TRP A 574 -47.19 -16.14 13.14
C TRP A 574 -48.71 -16.30 13.37
N SER A 575 -49.11 -16.57 14.61
CA SER A 575 -50.53 -16.76 14.99
C SER A 575 -51.34 -15.45 14.99
N TRP A 576 -50.68 -14.29 14.89
CA TRP A 576 -51.35 -13.00 14.81
C TRP A 576 -51.87 -12.69 13.40
N TYR A 577 -51.18 -13.20 12.37
CA TYR A 577 -51.59 -13.13 10.96
C TYR A 577 -52.69 -14.13 10.62
N GLN A 578 -53.45 -13.81 9.58
CA GLN A 578 -54.47 -14.65 8.94
C GLN A 578 -54.02 -14.93 7.51
N GLU A 579 -54.05 -16.21 7.13
CA GLU A 579 -53.83 -16.62 5.75
C GLU A 579 -55.06 -16.32 4.91
N ILE A 580 -54.85 -15.71 3.75
CA ILE A 580 -55.89 -15.38 2.77
C ILE A 580 -55.65 -16.10 1.47
#